data_AF-A0A0G3BZN4-F1
#
_entry.id   AF-A0A0G3BZN4-F1
#
_cell.length_a   1.000
_cell.length_b   1.000
_cell.length_c   1.000
_cell.angle_alpha   90.00
_cell.angle_beta   90.00
_cell.angle_gamma   90.00
#
_symmetry.space_group_name_H-M   'P 1'
#
loop_
_entity.id
_entity.type
_entity.pdbx_description
1 polymer ?
#
loop_
_entity_poly.entity_id
_entity_poly.type
_entity_poly.pdbx_seq_one_letter_code
_entity_poly.pdbx_strand_id
1 'polypeptide(L)'
;MPHPNAIVSVPRRLEPTLDQAPADLLRQARGLAVELDDGRLVRLDPRNPRSPGFAQVLDGLSRQRLPAYLELDPETGSLVRLLIPHYTRVQALRDIGGGSLAVELERSHGRHLLDRHHPDFASMEALLLDALADRSALVVTEDDAHHILDVRRVAPGPDQTPWPSLKPEWPPRRREPLGWLDRLWHRIRHWLIWRRWWWWWRCLSPRRAQEVFDRLAATTCNPLSVPPPCIPFLYPDDGCWGRAHEMCRLMLDIGLSPRKVWIEGNLRASTRNNPNCQVFWGWHVAPTLCVRRGGFWWFRTRRLVFDPALFTTPVTQETWKSAQGDPGSTLTASDAEIFYLWGMVTDPSYVETQAVLATYRLQLQNRSLTQGPPPYAHCG
;
A
#
# COMPACT_ATOMS: atom_id res chain seq x y z
N MET A 1 25.81 2.72 17.47
CA MET A 1 24.98 2.32 16.32
C MET A 1 24.60 0.85 16.51
N PRO A 2 23.31 0.55 16.73
CA PRO A 2 22.82 -0.79 17.01
C PRO A 2 22.98 -1.78 15.85
N HIS A 3 23.37 -1.33 14.65
CA HIS A 3 23.65 -2.20 13.51
C HIS A 3 24.87 -1.70 12.70
N PRO A 4 26.12 -1.93 13.15
CA PRO A 4 27.32 -1.39 12.50
C PRO A 4 27.53 -1.90 11.07
N ASN A 5 26.91 -3.03 10.72
CA ASN A 5 26.99 -3.64 9.38
C ASN A 5 25.72 -3.40 8.55
N ALA A 6 24.85 -2.48 8.97
CA ALA A 6 23.67 -2.12 8.21
C ALA A 6 24.00 -1.09 7.13
N ILE A 7 23.52 -1.36 5.92
CA ILE A 7 23.64 -0.52 4.75
C ILE A 7 22.24 -0.10 4.31
N VAL A 8 22.05 1.20 4.07
CA VAL A 8 20.85 1.73 3.43
C VAL A 8 21.28 2.39 2.13
N SER A 9 20.84 1.84 1.00
CA SER A 9 21.26 2.27 -0.33
C SER A 9 20.25 1.81 -1.39
N VAL A 10 20.25 2.44 -2.56
CA VAL A 10 19.43 2.02 -3.70
C VAL A 10 20.16 0.90 -4.48
N PRO A 11 19.59 -0.31 -4.60
CA PRO A 11 20.15 -1.34 -5.45
C PRO A 11 20.10 -0.91 -6.93
N ARG A 12 21.24 -0.96 -7.61
CA ARG A 12 21.39 -0.55 -9.02
C ARG A 12 21.05 -1.66 -9.99
N ARG A 13 21.58 -2.86 -9.74
CA ARG A 13 21.36 -4.05 -10.57
C ARG A 13 21.85 -5.30 -9.83
N LEU A 14 21.34 -6.46 -10.27
CA LEU A 14 21.90 -7.75 -9.90
C LEU A 14 22.98 -8.18 -10.89
N GLU A 15 23.99 -8.85 -10.36
CA GLU A 15 25.07 -9.46 -11.13
C GLU A 15 25.16 -10.96 -10.82
N PRO A 16 24.93 -11.86 -11.80
CA PRO A 16 24.33 -11.57 -13.12
C PRO A 16 22.87 -11.09 -13.03
N THR A 17 22.35 -10.52 -14.13
CA THR A 17 20.93 -10.16 -14.24
C THR A 17 20.03 -11.39 -14.11
N LEU A 18 18.80 -11.23 -13.61
CA LEU A 18 17.84 -12.33 -13.47
C LEU A 18 17.19 -12.73 -14.80
N ASP A 19 17.99 -13.28 -15.71
CA ASP A 19 17.55 -13.93 -16.96
C ASP A 19 17.14 -15.41 -16.74
N GLN A 20 17.54 -15.98 -15.61
CA GLN A 20 17.24 -17.34 -15.15
C GLN A 20 16.68 -17.32 -13.73
N ALA A 21 16.22 -18.48 -13.24
CA ALA A 21 15.74 -18.58 -11.87
C ALA A 21 16.88 -18.23 -10.88
N PRO A 22 16.65 -17.36 -9.88
CA PRO A 22 17.70 -16.93 -8.95
C PRO A 22 18.40 -18.08 -8.23
N ALA A 23 17.67 -19.17 -7.94
CA ALA A 23 18.24 -20.37 -7.33
C ALA A 23 19.28 -21.07 -8.22
N ASP A 24 19.12 -21.00 -9.55
CA ASP A 24 20.08 -21.58 -10.48
C ASP A 24 21.32 -20.69 -10.60
N LEU A 25 21.14 -19.36 -10.66
CA LEU A 25 22.24 -18.38 -10.68
C LEU A 25 23.10 -18.48 -9.41
N LEU A 26 22.48 -18.65 -8.24
CA LEU A 26 23.19 -18.81 -6.97
C LEU A 26 24.08 -20.06 -6.91
N ARG A 27 23.74 -21.13 -7.63
CA ARG A 27 24.57 -22.35 -7.69
C ARG A 27 25.76 -22.24 -8.63
N GLN A 28 25.83 -21.20 -9.46
CA GLN A 28 26.94 -20.97 -10.37
C GLN A 28 28.18 -20.46 -9.61
N ALA A 29 29.38 -20.69 -10.15
CA ALA A 29 30.63 -20.31 -9.50
C ALA A 29 30.77 -18.81 -9.19
N ARG A 30 30.09 -17.94 -9.96
CA ARG A 30 30.07 -16.49 -9.72
C ARG A 30 29.10 -16.07 -8.61
N GLY A 31 28.14 -16.93 -8.25
CA GLY A 31 27.06 -16.61 -7.32
C GLY A 31 26.17 -15.47 -7.83
N LEU A 32 25.45 -14.84 -6.89
CA LEU A 32 24.64 -13.66 -7.15
C LEU A 32 25.05 -12.53 -6.20
N ALA A 33 25.19 -11.33 -6.74
CA ALA A 33 25.44 -10.13 -5.97
C ALA A 33 24.52 -8.98 -6.42
N VAL A 34 24.31 -8.01 -5.54
CA VAL A 34 23.65 -6.74 -5.88
C VAL A 34 24.68 -5.62 -5.83
N GLU A 35 24.73 -4.82 -6.90
CA GLU A 35 25.49 -3.57 -6.94
C GLU A 35 24.62 -2.46 -6.35
N LEU A 36 25.20 -1.68 -5.45
CA LEU A 36 24.56 -0.55 -4.78
C LEU A 36 24.89 0.77 -5.47
N ASP A 37 24.17 1.84 -5.15
CA ASP A 37 24.35 3.15 -5.79
C ASP A 37 25.71 3.80 -5.55
N ASP A 38 26.38 3.43 -4.47
CA ASP A 38 27.75 3.82 -4.11
C ASP A 38 28.83 2.86 -4.66
N GLY A 39 28.44 1.91 -5.51
CA GLY A 39 29.34 0.96 -6.16
C GLY A 39 29.75 -0.24 -5.29
N ARG A 40 29.26 -0.36 -4.05
CA ARG A 40 29.48 -1.56 -3.24
C ARG A 40 28.75 -2.75 -3.86
N LEU A 41 29.40 -3.91 -3.81
CA LEU A 41 28.81 -5.20 -4.21
C LEU A 41 28.49 -6.02 -2.96
N VAL A 42 27.22 -6.36 -2.78
CA VAL A 42 26.73 -7.21 -1.68
C VAL A 42 26.41 -8.60 -2.20
N ARG A 43 27.05 -9.63 -1.65
CA ARG A 43 26.85 -11.03 -2.06
C ARG A 43 25.68 -11.68 -1.33
N LEU A 44 24.97 -12.55 -2.04
CA LEU A 44 23.94 -13.42 -1.47
C LEU A 44 24.54 -14.80 -1.16
N ASP A 45 24.35 -15.31 0.07
CA ASP A 45 24.85 -16.63 0.46
C ASP A 45 23.99 -17.74 -0.21
N PRO A 46 24.56 -18.62 -1.04
CA PRO A 46 23.81 -19.72 -1.67
C PRO A 46 23.27 -20.74 -0.66
N ARG A 47 23.80 -20.79 0.57
CA ARG A 47 23.32 -21.67 1.65
C ARG A 47 22.13 -21.07 2.40
N ASN A 48 21.90 -19.77 2.29
CA ASN A 48 20.73 -19.14 2.90
C ASN A 48 19.50 -19.40 2.00
N PRO A 49 18.49 -20.15 2.47
CA PRO A 49 17.32 -20.50 1.65
C PRO A 49 16.49 -19.29 1.23
N ARG A 50 16.69 -18.12 1.86
CA ARG A 50 16.01 -16.86 1.53
C ARG A 50 16.68 -16.11 0.37
N SER A 51 17.94 -16.42 0.05
CA SER A 51 18.71 -15.71 -0.98
C SER A 51 18.03 -15.63 -2.35
N PRO A 52 17.41 -16.70 -2.90
CA PRO A 52 16.68 -16.60 -4.15
C PRO A 52 15.52 -15.58 -4.11
N GLY A 53 14.84 -15.48 -2.97
CA GLY A 53 13.77 -14.50 -2.77
C GLY A 53 14.30 -13.09 -2.55
N PHE A 54 15.37 -12.92 -1.77
CA PHE A 54 16.04 -11.63 -1.61
C PHE A 54 16.50 -11.06 -2.94
N ALA A 55 17.02 -11.90 -3.84
CA ALA A 55 17.33 -11.49 -5.20
C ALA A 55 16.12 -10.87 -5.93
N GLN A 56 14.96 -11.55 -5.89
CA GLN A 56 13.74 -11.05 -6.55
C GLN A 56 13.28 -9.71 -5.95
N VAL A 57 13.34 -9.58 -4.62
CA VAL A 57 12.99 -8.33 -3.94
C VAL A 57 13.94 -7.20 -4.34
N LEU A 58 15.26 -7.45 -4.31
CA LEU A 58 16.29 -6.47 -4.67
C LEU A 58 16.17 -6.03 -6.14
N ASP A 59 15.88 -6.95 -7.06
CA ASP A 59 15.60 -6.63 -8.47
C ASP A 59 14.35 -5.74 -8.59
N GLY A 60 13.29 -6.07 -7.85
CA GLY A 60 12.08 -5.26 -7.81
C GLY A 60 12.29 -3.85 -7.26
N LEU A 61 13.11 -3.71 -6.21
CA LEU A 61 13.50 -2.41 -5.65
C LEU A 61 14.36 -1.61 -6.63
N SER A 62 15.30 -2.28 -7.31
CA SER A 62 16.17 -1.67 -8.32
C SER A 62 15.38 -1.08 -9.48
N ARG A 63 14.41 -1.84 -10.03
CA ARG A 63 13.52 -1.36 -11.09
C ARG A 63 12.66 -0.18 -10.66
N GLN A 64 12.30 -0.12 -9.38
CA GLN A 64 11.52 0.99 -8.80
C GLN A 64 12.39 2.14 -8.28
N ARG A 65 13.73 1.99 -8.32
CA ARG A 65 14.71 2.93 -7.74
C ARG A 65 14.41 3.25 -6.26
N LEU A 66 13.97 2.24 -5.51
CA LEU A 66 13.67 2.36 -4.08
C LEU A 66 14.86 1.90 -3.22
N PRO A 67 15.09 2.50 -2.05
CA PRO A 67 16.15 2.07 -1.15
C PRO A 67 15.88 0.67 -0.57
N ALA A 68 16.95 -0.03 -0.20
CA ALA A 68 16.94 -1.25 0.57
C ALA A 68 17.75 -1.04 1.85
N TYR A 69 17.29 -1.64 2.96
CA TYR A 69 18.08 -1.79 4.18
C TYR A 69 18.63 -3.21 4.24
N LEU A 70 19.95 -3.33 4.30
CA LEU A 70 20.70 -4.58 4.21
C LEU A 70 21.54 -4.74 5.47
N GLU A 71 21.33 -5.81 6.24
CA GLU A 71 22.29 -6.23 7.26
C GLU A 71 23.19 -7.31 6.69
N LEU A 72 24.50 -7.14 6.84
CA LEU A 72 25.50 -8.08 6.39
C LEU A 72 26.08 -8.87 7.55
N ASP A 73 26.35 -10.15 7.29
CA ASP A 73 27.15 -10.99 8.16
C ASP A 73 28.58 -10.44 8.25
N PRO A 74 29.13 -10.18 9.46
CA PRO A 74 30.45 -9.57 9.62
C PRO A 74 31.60 -10.43 9.11
N GLU A 75 31.46 -11.75 9.13
CA GLU A 75 32.54 -12.68 8.79
C GLU A 75 32.60 -12.93 7.28
N THR A 76 31.44 -13.08 6.65
CA THR A 76 31.30 -13.48 5.25
C THR A 76 30.94 -12.31 4.33
N GLY A 77 30.50 -11.17 4.88
CA GLY A 77 29.98 -10.04 4.13
C GLY A 77 28.68 -10.32 3.36
N SER A 78 28.02 -11.45 3.65
CA SER A 78 26.82 -11.90 2.94
C SER A 78 25.55 -11.29 3.54
N LEU A 79 24.54 -11.07 2.70
CA LEU A 79 23.24 -10.54 3.14
C LEU A 79 22.51 -11.50 4.09
N VAL A 80 22.21 -11.04 5.31
CA VAL A 80 21.47 -11.82 6.32
C VAL A 80 20.07 -11.29 6.59
N ARG A 81 19.85 -9.99 6.40
CA ARG A 81 18.54 -9.35 6.55
C ARG A 81 18.31 -8.32 5.48
N LEU A 82 17.11 -8.34 4.90
CA LEU A 82 16.62 -7.36 3.95
C LEU A 82 15.35 -6.74 4.55
N LEU A 83 15.31 -5.42 4.62
CA LEU A 83 14.09 -4.64 4.89
C LEU A 83 13.89 -3.65 3.76
N ILE A 84 12.64 -3.23 3.56
CA ILE A 84 12.26 -2.23 2.56
C ILE A 84 11.84 -0.97 3.33
N PRO A 85 12.69 0.06 3.39
CA PRO A 85 12.37 1.30 4.07
C PRO A 85 11.25 2.08 3.38
N HIS A 86 10.60 2.95 4.14
CA HIS A 86 9.74 3.99 3.60
C HIS A 86 10.59 5.14 3.07
N TYR A 87 10.40 5.50 1.80
CA TYR A 87 10.88 6.76 1.25
C TYR A 87 9.73 7.76 1.30
N THR A 88 9.74 8.66 2.28
CA THR A 88 8.56 9.47 2.62
C THR A 88 8.92 10.78 3.31
N ARG A 89 7.93 11.64 3.59
CA ARG A 89 8.05 12.85 4.40
C ARG A 89 7.37 12.65 5.75
N VAL A 90 7.85 13.33 6.78
CA VAL A 90 7.20 13.33 8.09
C VAL A 90 6.06 14.36 8.08
N GLN A 91 4.86 13.95 8.48
CA GLN A 91 3.70 14.83 8.60
C GLN A 91 3.51 15.35 10.03
N ALA A 92 3.77 14.50 11.02
CA ALA A 92 3.69 14.88 12.42
C ALA A 92 4.52 13.94 13.31
N LEU A 93 4.87 14.45 14.50
CA LEU A 93 5.41 13.68 15.60
C LEU A 93 4.47 13.84 16.79
N ARG A 94 4.08 12.74 17.43
CA ARG A 94 3.17 12.76 18.58
C ARG A 94 3.72 11.90 19.70
N ASP A 95 3.81 12.47 20.90
CA ASP A 95 4.02 11.65 22.09
C ASP A 95 2.73 10.88 22.39
N ILE A 96 2.82 9.56 22.41
CA ILE A 96 1.68 8.67 22.68
C ILE A 96 1.76 8.03 24.07
N GLY A 97 2.72 8.47 24.91
CA GLY A 97 3.01 7.86 26.20
C GLY A 97 3.71 6.50 26.04
N GLY A 98 3.97 5.83 27.17
CA GLY A 98 4.54 4.47 27.16
C GLY A 98 5.98 4.36 26.65
N GLY A 99 6.71 5.49 26.58
CA GLY A 99 8.12 5.49 26.15
C GLY A 99 8.33 5.44 24.64
N SER A 100 7.32 5.74 23.82
CA SER A 100 7.46 5.78 22.36
C SER A 100 6.94 7.09 21.76
N LEU A 101 7.58 7.53 20.70
CA LEU A 101 7.16 8.66 19.86
C LEU A 101 6.49 8.12 18.60
N ALA A 102 5.23 8.47 18.36
CA ALA A 102 4.56 8.14 17.10
C ALA A 102 5.00 9.10 15.99
N VAL A 103 5.34 8.53 14.84
CA VAL A 103 5.77 9.24 13.64
C VAL A 103 4.71 9.05 12.56
N GLU A 104 4.04 10.14 12.17
CA GLU A 104 3.07 10.11 11.06
C GLU A 104 3.81 10.37 9.76
N LEU A 105 3.80 9.38 8.85
CA LEU A 105 4.47 9.46 7.55
C LEU A 105 3.48 9.87 6.45
N GLU A 106 3.98 10.57 5.43
CA GLU A 106 3.15 11.03 4.32
C GLU A 106 2.52 9.86 3.58
N ARG A 107 1.18 9.90 3.50
CA ARG A 107 0.34 8.89 2.86
C ARG A 107 0.58 7.48 3.39
N SER A 108 1.07 7.31 4.62
CA SER A 108 0.98 6.02 5.31
C SER A 108 -0.25 6.00 6.19
N HIS A 109 -0.93 4.86 6.20
CA HIS A 109 -2.03 4.63 7.13
C HIS A 109 -1.58 3.88 8.38
N GLY A 110 -0.37 3.32 8.38
CA GLY A 110 0.25 2.62 9.50
C GLY A 110 0.65 3.55 10.65
N ARG A 111 0.82 2.97 11.84
CA ARG A 111 1.37 3.68 13.01
C ARG A 111 2.84 3.31 13.19
N HIS A 112 3.72 4.27 12.92
CA HIS A 112 5.17 4.11 13.06
C HIS A 112 5.64 4.62 14.42
N LEU A 113 6.51 3.87 15.09
CA LEU A 113 6.90 4.11 16.47
C LEU A 113 8.41 4.20 16.63
N LEU A 114 8.90 5.28 17.21
CA LEU A 114 10.29 5.43 17.62
C LEU A 114 10.38 5.28 19.15
N ASP A 115 11.01 4.20 19.62
CA ASP A 115 11.21 3.93 21.05
C ASP A 115 12.22 4.92 21.67
N ARG A 116 11.84 5.56 22.77
CA ARG A 116 12.69 6.51 23.52
C ARG A 116 13.91 5.85 24.15
N HIS A 117 13.88 4.53 24.36
CA HIS A 117 15.02 3.76 24.86
C HIS A 117 15.95 3.26 23.75
N HIS A 118 15.62 3.53 22.48
CA HIS A 118 16.49 3.17 21.38
C HIS A 118 17.85 3.90 21.53
N PRO A 119 19.01 3.21 21.42
CA PRO A 119 20.33 3.82 21.60
C PRO A 119 20.57 5.08 20.75
N ASP A 120 20.00 5.09 19.54
CA ASP A 120 20.14 6.21 18.58
C ASP A 120 18.93 7.16 18.59
N PHE A 121 18.03 7.07 19.60
CA PHE A 121 16.78 7.84 19.69
C PHE A 121 16.97 9.34 19.43
N ALA A 122 17.85 9.98 20.20
CA ALA A 122 18.07 11.43 20.11
C ALA A 122 18.52 11.89 18.70
N SER A 123 19.33 11.07 18.02
CA SER A 123 19.79 11.37 16.67
C SER A 123 18.68 11.21 15.62
N MET A 124 17.86 10.16 15.74
CA MET A 124 16.73 9.94 14.83
C MET A 124 15.62 10.96 15.06
N GLU A 125 15.31 11.29 16.32
CA GLU A 125 14.32 12.32 16.67
C GLU A 125 14.73 13.68 16.09
N ALA A 126 16.02 14.06 16.19
CA ALA A 126 16.53 15.28 15.58
C ALA A 126 16.35 15.29 14.05
N LEU A 127 16.67 14.18 13.37
CA LEU A 127 16.44 14.07 11.91
C LEU A 127 14.97 14.18 11.52
N LEU A 128 14.07 13.56 12.30
CA LEU A 128 12.63 13.63 12.07
C LEU A 128 12.09 15.05 12.30
N LEU A 129 12.55 15.74 13.34
CA LEU A 129 12.18 17.13 13.63
C LEU A 129 12.66 18.08 12.54
N ASP A 130 13.91 17.94 12.09
CA ASP A 130 14.46 18.71 10.98
C ASP A 130 13.63 18.49 9.71
N ALA A 131 13.35 17.23 9.37
CA ALA A 131 12.58 16.87 8.18
C ALA A 131 11.13 17.35 8.24
N LEU A 132 10.54 17.38 9.44
CA LEU A 132 9.21 17.95 9.64
C LEU A 132 9.22 19.47 9.41
N ALA A 133 10.27 20.17 9.86
CA ALA A 133 10.40 21.62 9.73
C ALA A 133 10.65 22.05 8.27
N ASP A 134 11.56 21.39 7.55
CA ASP A 134 11.92 21.73 6.17
C ASP A 134 11.10 20.95 5.11
N ARG A 135 10.22 20.06 5.58
CA ARG A 135 9.44 19.11 4.77
C ARG A 135 10.30 18.20 3.89
N SER A 136 11.57 17.95 4.22
CA SER A 136 12.45 17.08 3.42
C SER A 136 12.01 15.61 3.48
N ALA A 137 12.40 14.85 2.46
CA ALA A 137 12.16 13.42 2.43
C ALA A 137 13.23 12.68 3.24
N LEU A 138 12.82 11.59 3.88
CA LEU A 138 13.66 10.69 4.65
C LEU A 138 13.50 9.26 4.15
N VAL A 139 14.49 8.45 4.48
CA VAL A 139 14.43 6.99 4.45
C VAL A 139 14.19 6.51 5.87
N VAL A 140 13.03 5.91 6.13
CA VAL A 140 12.64 5.41 7.46
C VAL A 140 12.52 3.89 7.38
N THR A 141 13.37 3.19 8.11
CA THR A 141 13.36 1.72 8.19
C THR A 141 12.66 1.28 9.46
N GLU A 142 11.78 0.31 9.35
CA GLU A 142 11.05 -0.27 10.49
C GLU A 142 11.00 -1.80 10.42
N ASP A 143 10.64 -2.43 11.53
CA ASP A 143 10.30 -3.84 11.59
C ASP A 143 8.79 -4.12 11.36
N ASP A 144 8.39 -5.39 11.43
CA ASP A 144 6.99 -5.82 11.26
C ASP A 144 6.05 -5.36 12.40
N ALA A 145 6.60 -4.83 13.50
CA ALA A 145 5.85 -4.19 14.59
C ALA A 145 5.78 -2.66 14.42
N HIS A 146 6.27 -2.13 13.30
CA HIS A 146 6.41 -0.71 13.00
C HIS A 146 7.30 0.05 14.00
N HIS A 147 8.25 -0.64 14.62
CA HIS A 147 9.31 0.02 15.38
C HIS A 147 10.37 0.53 14.41
N ILE A 148 10.64 1.83 14.45
CA ILE A 148 11.64 2.49 13.63
C ILE A 148 13.02 2.08 14.13
N LEU A 149 13.78 1.47 13.22
CA LEU A 149 15.13 0.95 13.47
C LEU A 149 16.22 1.91 13.00
N ASP A 150 15.96 2.68 11.94
CA ASP A 150 16.94 3.57 11.30
C ASP A 150 16.23 4.70 10.54
N VAL A 151 16.74 5.92 10.67
CA VAL A 151 16.27 7.10 9.94
C VAL A 151 17.44 7.77 9.26
N ARG A 152 17.36 7.98 7.95
CA ARG A 152 18.41 8.65 7.16
C ARG A 152 17.85 9.73 6.28
N ARG A 153 18.66 10.77 6.06
CA ARG A 153 18.41 11.73 4.99
C ARG A 153 18.59 11.04 3.64
N VAL A 154 17.78 11.45 2.69
CA VAL A 154 17.96 11.03 1.31
C VAL A 154 19.29 11.60 0.80
N ALA A 155 20.23 10.73 0.43
CA ALA A 155 21.46 11.17 -0.21
C ALA A 155 21.11 11.80 -1.57
N PRO A 156 21.66 12.97 -1.92
CA PRO A 156 21.43 13.58 -3.22
C PRO A 156 22.02 12.69 -4.31
N GLY A 157 21.19 11.86 -4.93
CA GLY A 157 21.56 11.14 -6.15
C GLY A 157 21.53 12.08 -7.36
N PRO A 158 22.35 11.83 -8.39
CA PRO A 158 22.47 12.72 -9.56
C PRO A 158 21.19 12.82 -10.41
N ASP A 159 20.16 12.03 -10.12
CA ASP A 159 18.94 11.92 -10.93
C ASP A 159 17.67 11.67 -10.07
N GLN A 160 17.74 11.94 -8.76
CA GLN A 160 16.59 11.80 -7.88
C GLN A 160 15.70 13.03 -8.02
N THR A 161 14.78 12.98 -8.99
CA THR A 161 13.54 13.73 -8.81
C THR A 161 12.87 13.09 -7.59
N PRO A 162 12.69 13.79 -6.45
CA PRO A 162 11.69 13.33 -5.48
C PRO A 162 10.42 13.19 -6.30
N TRP A 163 9.69 12.07 -6.16
CA TRP A 163 8.38 11.80 -6.78
C TRP A 163 7.87 12.91 -7.71
N PRO A 164 7.66 12.67 -9.02
CA PRO A 164 7.36 13.71 -10.00
C PRO A 164 6.43 14.75 -9.39
N SER A 165 6.87 16.01 -9.43
CA SER A 165 6.17 17.12 -8.81
C SER A 165 4.66 17.04 -9.05
N LEU A 166 3.89 17.14 -7.97
CA LEU A 166 2.43 17.07 -7.89
C LEU A 166 1.73 18.26 -8.59
N LYS A 167 1.99 18.46 -9.88
CA LYS A 167 1.18 19.35 -10.73
C LYS A 167 0.94 18.68 -12.08
N PRO A 168 -0.28 18.20 -12.37
CA PRO A 168 -0.65 17.94 -13.74
C PRO A 168 -0.73 19.28 -14.50
N GLU A 169 0.15 19.48 -15.47
CA GLU A 169 -0.10 20.45 -16.54
C GLU A 169 -1.21 19.87 -17.43
N TRP A 170 -2.37 20.51 -17.37
CA TRP A 170 -3.53 20.12 -18.15
C TRP A 170 -3.34 20.55 -19.61
N PRO A 171 -3.53 19.67 -20.62
CA PRO A 171 -3.77 20.17 -21.97
C PRO A 171 -5.13 20.90 -22.00
N PRO A 172 -5.24 22.03 -22.75
CA PRO A 172 -6.49 22.78 -22.81
C PRO A 172 -7.61 21.93 -23.39
N ARG A 173 -8.75 21.88 -22.68
CA ARG A 173 -9.98 21.24 -23.16
C ARG A 173 -10.41 21.90 -24.47
N ARG A 174 -10.34 21.15 -25.57
CA ARG A 174 -11.01 21.52 -26.82
C ARG A 174 -12.52 21.56 -26.58
N ARG A 175 -13.12 22.73 -26.80
CA ARG A 175 -14.57 22.91 -26.87
C ARG A 175 -15.02 22.50 -28.27
N GLU A 176 -15.86 21.48 -28.38
CA GLU A 176 -16.62 21.24 -29.61
C GLU A 176 -17.90 22.09 -29.62
N PRO A 177 -18.24 22.75 -30.74
CA PRO A 177 -19.45 23.55 -30.84
C PRO A 177 -20.66 22.75 -31.35
N LEU A 178 -21.82 23.15 -30.82
CA LEU A 178 -23.18 22.99 -31.35
C LEU A 178 -23.67 21.57 -31.73
N GLY A 179 -24.21 20.90 -30.71
CA GLY A 179 -25.30 19.92 -30.86
C GLY A 179 -26.18 19.87 -29.61
N TRP A 180 -26.37 21.02 -28.95
CA TRP A 180 -26.83 21.06 -27.57
C TRP A 180 -28.36 21.01 -27.42
N LEU A 181 -29.12 21.54 -28.39
CA LEU A 181 -30.58 21.62 -28.31
C LEU A 181 -31.29 20.28 -28.58
N ASP A 182 -30.85 19.50 -29.57
CA ASP A 182 -31.42 18.17 -29.84
C ASP A 182 -31.08 17.14 -28.75
N ARG A 183 -29.87 17.22 -28.18
CA ARG A 183 -29.46 16.39 -27.04
C ARG A 183 -30.18 16.79 -25.75
N LEU A 184 -30.60 18.04 -25.59
CA LEU A 184 -31.32 18.52 -24.41
C LEU A 184 -32.77 18.03 -24.39
N TRP A 185 -33.48 18.07 -25.53
CA TRP A 185 -34.87 17.60 -25.61
C TRP A 185 -35.00 16.07 -25.51
N HIS A 186 -34.11 15.31 -26.14
CA HIS A 186 -34.03 13.85 -25.94
C HIS A 186 -33.62 13.49 -24.51
N ARG A 187 -32.70 14.24 -23.88
CA ARG A 187 -32.33 14.05 -22.47
C ARG A 187 -33.49 14.32 -21.53
N ILE A 188 -34.27 15.39 -21.70
CA ILE A 188 -35.39 15.72 -20.77
C ILE A 188 -36.48 14.64 -20.82
N ARG A 189 -36.84 14.14 -22.01
CA ARG A 189 -37.86 13.09 -22.18
C ARG A 189 -37.41 11.72 -21.66
N HIS A 190 -36.14 11.36 -21.87
CA HIS A 190 -35.57 10.14 -21.26
C HIS A 190 -35.39 10.30 -19.74
N TRP A 191 -34.99 11.48 -19.27
CA TRP A 191 -34.69 11.75 -17.85
C TRP A 191 -35.91 11.69 -16.94
N LEU A 192 -37.11 12.06 -17.40
CA LEU A 192 -38.34 11.96 -16.59
C LEU A 192 -38.85 10.52 -16.45
N ILE A 193 -38.72 9.69 -17.48
CA ILE A 193 -39.21 8.29 -17.48
C ILE A 193 -38.12 7.32 -16.96
N TRP A 194 -36.84 7.56 -17.29
CA TRP A 194 -35.72 6.77 -16.77
C TRP A 194 -35.28 7.16 -15.37
N ARG A 195 -35.39 8.40 -14.85
CA ARG A 195 -34.91 8.66 -13.47
C ARG A 195 -35.60 7.82 -12.40
N ARG A 196 -36.87 7.43 -12.62
CA ARG A 196 -37.60 6.61 -11.64
C ARG A 196 -37.33 5.10 -11.78
N TRP A 197 -36.98 4.62 -12.98
CA TRP A 197 -36.63 3.20 -13.22
C TRP A 197 -35.12 2.93 -13.15
N TRP A 198 -34.27 3.84 -13.63
CA TRP A 198 -32.81 3.73 -13.71
C TRP A 198 -32.12 3.78 -12.34
N TRP A 199 -32.67 4.49 -11.35
CA TRP A 199 -32.16 4.47 -9.98
C TRP A 199 -32.29 3.09 -9.31
N TRP A 200 -33.25 2.26 -9.74
CA TRP A 200 -33.42 0.89 -9.22
C TRP A 200 -32.44 -0.11 -9.83
N TRP A 201 -32.04 0.08 -11.10
CA TRP A 201 -31.05 -0.78 -11.79
C TRP A 201 -29.59 -0.48 -11.42
N ARG A 202 -29.29 0.63 -10.73
CA ARG A 202 -27.90 0.97 -10.34
C ARG A 202 -27.37 0.20 -9.12
N CYS A 203 -28.26 -0.45 -8.34
CA CYS A 203 -27.86 -1.18 -7.14
C CYS A 203 -27.82 -2.69 -7.39
N LEU A 204 -26.74 -3.33 -6.94
CA LEU A 204 -26.51 -4.76 -7.13
C LEU A 204 -27.52 -5.60 -6.35
N SER A 205 -27.81 -6.81 -6.83
CA SER A 205 -28.41 -7.83 -5.98
C SER A 205 -27.37 -8.32 -4.95
N PRO A 206 -27.78 -8.88 -3.80
CA PRO A 206 -26.83 -9.46 -2.84
C PRO A 206 -25.92 -10.51 -3.47
N ARG A 207 -26.47 -11.39 -4.32
CA ARG A 207 -25.68 -12.39 -5.07
C ARG A 207 -24.63 -11.73 -5.96
N ARG A 208 -25.02 -10.73 -6.74
CA ARG A 208 -24.07 -10.03 -7.62
C ARG A 208 -23.01 -9.27 -6.83
N ALA A 209 -23.36 -8.72 -5.66
CA ALA A 209 -22.40 -8.11 -4.76
C ALA A 209 -21.36 -9.14 -4.26
N GLN A 210 -21.79 -10.35 -3.88
CA GLN A 210 -20.85 -11.42 -3.52
C GLN A 210 -19.96 -11.82 -4.71
N GLU A 211 -20.53 -12.01 -5.90
CA GLU A 211 -19.72 -12.34 -7.11
C GLU A 211 -18.66 -11.27 -7.42
N VAL A 212 -18.97 -9.99 -7.22
CA VAL A 212 -18.00 -8.90 -7.38
C VAL A 212 -16.94 -8.97 -6.29
N PHE A 213 -17.32 -9.26 -5.05
CA PHE A 213 -16.37 -9.45 -3.95
C PHE A 213 -15.40 -10.59 -4.23
N ASP A 214 -15.91 -11.75 -4.62
CA ASP A 214 -15.11 -12.94 -4.91
C ASP A 214 -14.13 -12.67 -6.06
N ARG A 215 -14.56 -11.93 -7.10
CA ARG A 215 -13.66 -11.49 -8.19
C ARG A 215 -12.54 -10.58 -7.72
N LEU A 216 -12.81 -9.67 -6.79
CA LEU A 216 -11.78 -8.81 -6.22
C LEU A 216 -10.86 -9.60 -5.29
N ALA A 217 -11.41 -10.47 -4.44
CA ALA A 217 -10.62 -11.33 -3.57
C ALA A 217 -9.73 -12.29 -4.38
N ALA A 218 -10.18 -12.75 -5.55
CA ALA A 218 -9.39 -13.59 -6.45
C ALA A 218 -8.16 -12.89 -7.04
N THR A 219 -8.03 -11.56 -6.94
CA THR A 219 -6.81 -10.85 -7.34
C THR A 219 -5.74 -10.82 -6.24
N THR A 220 -5.98 -11.46 -5.08
CA THR A 220 -5.01 -11.52 -3.98
C THR A 220 -3.65 -12.05 -4.45
N CYS A 221 -2.58 -11.38 -4.05
CA CYS A 221 -1.22 -11.81 -4.35
C CYS A 221 -0.88 -13.17 -3.72
N ASN A 222 -0.19 -14.01 -4.48
CA ASN A 222 0.61 -15.09 -3.88
C ASN A 222 1.75 -14.45 -3.08
N PRO A 223 1.87 -14.72 -1.77
CA PRO A 223 2.84 -14.05 -0.90
C PRO A 223 4.31 -14.32 -1.26
N LEU A 224 4.64 -15.40 -1.97
CA LEU A 224 6.04 -15.75 -2.27
C LEU A 224 6.49 -15.30 -3.67
N SER A 225 5.57 -15.08 -4.60
CA SER A 225 5.89 -14.73 -5.99
C SER A 225 5.33 -13.38 -6.46
N VAL A 226 4.33 -12.84 -5.74
CA VAL A 226 3.72 -11.50 -5.92
C VAL A 226 3.64 -10.95 -7.36
N PRO A 227 3.11 -11.72 -8.33
CA PRO A 227 3.13 -11.33 -9.73
C PRO A 227 2.18 -10.16 -10.00
N PRO A 228 2.59 -9.10 -10.71
CA PRO A 228 1.65 -8.13 -11.26
C PRO A 228 0.61 -8.84 -12.16
N PRO A 229 -0.69 -8.47 -12.12
CA PRO A 229 -1.30 -7.32 -11.45
C PRO A 229 -2.02 -7.66 -10.13
N CYS A 230 -1.51 -8.59 -9.30
CA CYS A 230 -2.19 -8.98 -8.06
C CYS A 230 -2.32 -7.83 -7.04
N ILE A 231 -3.27 -7.88 -6.11
CA ILE A 231 -3.45 -6.90 -5.03
C ILE A 231 -2.95 -7.50 -3.71
N PRO A 232 -2.06 -6.82 -2.96
CA PRO A 232 -1.46 -7.37 -1.74
C PRO A 232 -2.41 -7.23 -0.54
N PHE A 233 -3.59 -7.88 -0.58
CA PHE A 233 -4.54 -7.90 0.53
C PHE A 233 -3.99 -8.59 1.78
N LEU A 234 -3.03 -9.50 1.61
CA LEU A 234 -2.32 -10.18 2.71
C LEU A 234 -1.22 -9.32 3.35
N TYR A 235 -1.08 -8.05 2.97
CA TYR A 235 -0.20 -7.08 3.63
C TYR A 235 -1.03 -5.91 4.19
N PRO A 236 -1.60 -6.05 5.39
CA PRO A 236 -2.57 -5.11 5.94
C PRO A 236 -1.93 -3.82 6.50
N ASP A 237 -0.64 -3.86 6.78
CA ASP A 237 0.15 -2.85 7.49
C ASP A 237 -0.01 -1.45 6.91
N ASP A 238 0.03 -1.36 5.59
CA ASP A 238 -0.02 -0.08 4.90
C ASP A 238 -0.54 -0.26 3.44
N GLY A 239 -0.76 0.82 2.68
CA GLY A 239 -1.12 0.76 1.25
C GLY A 239 -2.61 0.63 0.94
N CYS A 240 -3.51 0.91 1.88
CA CYS A 240 -4.95 0.69 1.69
C CYS A 240 -5.53 1.51 0.53
N TRP A 241 -5.04 2.73 0.32
CA TRP A 241 -5.53 3.62 -0.74
C TRP A 241 -5.21 3.08 -2.14
N GLY A 242 -4.03 2.51 -2.35
CA GLY A 242 -3.68 1.83 -3.61
C GLY A 242 -4.56 0.61 -3.86
N ARG A 243 -4.78 -0.23 -2.84
CA ARG A 243 -5.69 -1.38 -2.94
C ARG A 243 -7.12 -0.94 -3.28
N ALA A 244 -7.64 0.07 -2.57
CA ALA A 244 -8.99 0.58 -2.78
C ALA A 244 -9.16 1.22 -4.16
N HIS A 245 -8.15 1.93 -4.66
CA HIS A 245 -8.19 2.56 -5.97
C HIS A 245 -8.18 1.52 -7.10
N GLU A 246 -7.35 0.48 -6.99
CA GLU A 246 -7.35 -0.62 -7.96
C GLU A 246 -8.65 -1.43 -7.94
N MET A 247 -9.22 -1.70 -6.76
CA MET A 247 -10.53 -2.33 -6.68
C MET A 247 -11.62 -1.47 -7.34
N CYS A 248 -11.56 -0.14 -7.18
CA CYS A 248 -12.45 0.78 -7.88
C CYS A 248 -12.26 0.71 -9.41
N ARG A 249 -11.02 0.63 -9.91
CA ARG A 249 -10.72 0.43 -11.34
C ARG A 249 -11.40 -0.82 -11.88
N LEU A 250 -11.21 -1.95 -11.20
CA LEU A 250 -11.77 -3.25 -11.60
C LEU A 250 -13.31 -3.24 -11.59
N MET A 251 -13.91 -2.55 -10.61
CA MET A 251 -15.37 -2.37 -10.58
C MET A 251 -15.87 -1.48 -11.73
N LEU A 252 -15.17 -0.38 -12.04
CA LEU A 252 -15.51 0.52 -13.15
C LEU A 252 -15.40 -0.20 -14.50
N ASP A 253 -14.38 -1.04 -14.69
CA ASP A 253 -14.14 -1.82 -15.92
C ASP A 253 -15.31 -2.77 -16.25
N ILE A 254 -15.98 -3.31 -15.22
CA ILE A 254 -17.17 -4.13 -15.38
C ILE A 254 -18.50 -3.34 -15.32
N GLY A 255 -18.43 -2.01 -15.50
CA GLY A 255 -19.60 -1.13 -15.64
C GLY A 255 -20.30 -0.76 -14.32
N LEU A 256 -19.64 -0.90 -13.17
CA LEU A 256 -20.20 -0.51 -11.88
C LEU A 256 -19.88 0.96 -11.55
N SER A 257 -20.56 1.50 -10.53
CA SER A 257 -20.34 2.86 -10.04
C SER A 257 -19.89 2.82 -8.56
N PRO A 258 -18.63 2.42 -8.28
CA PRO A 258 -18.11 2.44 -6.93
C PRO A 258 -17.99 3.86 -6.37
N ARG A 259 -17.87 3.94 -5.06
CA ARG A 259 -17.39 5.11 -4.29
C ARG A 259 -16.43 4.63 -3.22
N LYS A 260 -15.87 5.50 -2.41
CA LYS A 260 -15.05 5.08 -1.26
C LYS A 260 -15.68 5.49 0.06
N VAL A 261 -15.41 4.70 1.09
CA VAL A 261 -15.59 5.07 2.49
C VAL A 261 -14.22 5.08 3.15
N TRP A 262 -13.93 6.17 3.82
CA TRP A 262 -12.73 6.40 4.61
C TRP A 262 -13.12 6.35 6.07
N ILE A 263 -12.24 5.80 6.90
CA ILE A 263 -12.37 5.81 8.36
C ILE A 263 -11.12 6.43 8.94
N GLU A 264 -11.29 7.30 9.94
CA GLU A 264 -10.21 8.02 10.61
C GLU A 264 -10.35 7.81 12.12
N GLY A 265 -9.26 7.51 12.82
CA GLY A 265 -9.29 7.23 14.26
C GLY A 265 -8.04 6.53 14.79
N ASN A 266 -8.14 6.03 16.02
CA ASN A 266 -7.13 5.17 16.65
C ASN A 266 -7.44 3.70 16.34
N LEU A 267 -7.28 3.33 15.07
CA LEU A 267 -7.78 2.05 14.56
C LEU A 267 -6.85 0.90 14.97
N ARG A 268 -7.47 -0.23 15.32
CA ARG A 268 -6.82 -1.50 15.62
C ARG A 268 -7.61 -2.62 14.97
N ALA A 269 -7.04 -3.24 13.94
CA ALA A 269 -7.65 -4.39 13.27
C ALA A 269 -6.92 -5.68 13.67
N SER A 270 -7.68 -6.67 14.14
CA SER A 270 -7.16 -8.03 14.33
C SER A 270 -7.00 -8.70 12.97
N THR A 271 -5.87 -9.37 12.74
CA THR A 271 -5.58 -9.98 11.44
C THR A 271 -4.64 -11.15 11.57
N ARG A 272 -4.82 -12.17 10.73
CA ARG A 272 -3.87 -13.27 10.59
C ARG A 272 -2.74 -12.94 9.63
N ASN A 273 -2.72 -11.76 9.03
CA ASN A 273 -1.80 -11.38 7.96
C ASN A 273 -0.63 -10.50 8.41
N ASN A 274 -0.52 -10.23 9.72
CA ASN A 274 0.65 -9.59 10.34
C ASN A 274 1.19 -10.52 11.46
N PRO A 275 2.52 -10.68 11.63
CA PRO A 275 3.10 -11.55 12.66
C PRO A 275 2.67 -11.22 14.09
N ASN A 276 2.29 -9.97 14.36
CA ASN A 276 1.79 -9.51 15.66
C ASN A 276 0.28 -9.73 15.84
N CYS A 277 -0.37 -10.40 14.88
CA CYS A 277 -1.80 -10.73 14.87
C CYS A 277 -2.77 -9.54 14.87
N GLN A 278 -2.23 -8.34 14.69
CA GLN A 278 -2.96 -7.10 14.64
C GLN A 278 -2.16 -6.03 13.91
N VAL A 279 -2.85 -4.98 13.48
CA VAL A 279 -2.26 -3.79 12.89
C VAL A 279 -2.93 -2.55 13.45
N PHE A 280 -2.17 -1.47 13.54
CA PHE A 280 -2.61 -0.18 14.06
C PHE A 280 -2.56 0.86 12.95
N TRP A 281 -3.65 1.60 12.80
CA TRP A 281 -3.79 2.58 11.73
C TRP A 281 -4.32 3.91 12.24
N GLY A 282 -3.91 5.01 11.58
CA GLY A 282 -4.54 6.32 11.76
C GLY A 282 -5.81 6.48 10.93
N TRP A 283 -5.91 5.74 9.82
CA TRP A 283 -7.03 5.74 8.91
C TRP A 283 -7.06 4.49 8.04
N HIS A 284 -8.17 4.24 7.34
CA HIS A 284 -8.28 3.15 6.35
C HIS A 284 -9.30 3.52 5.28
N VAL A 285 -9.26 2.85 4.13
CA VAL A 285 -10.20 3.10 3.03
C VAL A 285 -10.57 1.83 2.28
N ALA A 286 -11.84 1.74 1.87
CA ALA A 286 -12.33 0.68 1.03
C ALA A 286 -13.43 1.17 0.05
N PRO A 287 -13.58 0.51 -1.12
CA PRO A 287 -14.68 0.75 -2.03
C PRO A 287 -16.03 0.40 -1.42
N THR A 288 -17.06 1.09 -1.90
CA THR A 288 -18.46 0.81 -1.59
C THR A 288 -19.31 0.73 -2.86
N LEU A 289 -20.28 -0.18 -2.85
CA LEU A 289 -21.30 -0.28 -3.89
C LEU A 289 -22.70 -0.24 -3.27
N CYS A 290 -23.66 0.27 -4.03
CA CYS A 290 -25.07 0.19 -3.67
C CYS A 290 -25.58 -1.24 -3.89
N VAL A 291 -26.23 -1.82 -2.89
CA VAL A 291 -26.78 -3.19 -2.91
C VAL A 291 -28.22 -3.17 -2.40
N ARG A 292 -29.11 -3.89 -3.09
CA ARG A 292 -30.52 -4.05 -2.73
C ARG A 292 -30.65 -4.90 -1.47
N ARG A 293 -31.44 -4.45 -0.49
CA ARG A 293 -31.93 -5.30 0.60
C ARG A 293 -33.10 -6.10 0.03
N GLY A 294 -32.97 -7.41 -0.11
CA GLY A 294 -34.09 -8.28 -0.50
C GLY A 294 -35.28 -8.15 0.45
N GLY A 295 -36.47 -8.57 0.02
CA GLY A 295 -37.70 -8.57 0.82
C GLY A 295 -38.87 -7.84 0.16
N PHE A 296 -40.02 -7.80 0.83
CA PHE A 296 -41.30 -7.25 0.35
C PHE A 296 -41.26 -5.75 -0.02
N TRP A 297 -40.20 -5.04 0.38
CA TRP A 297 -39.99 -3.62 0.07
C TRP A 297 -38.83 -3.46 -0.92
N TRP A 298 -39.10 -3.71 -2.20
CA TRP A 298 -38.16 -3.75 -3.33
C TRP A 298 -37.32 -2.48 -3.58
N PHE A 299 -37.59 -1.37 -2.88
CA PHE A 299 -36.85 -0.12 -3.01
C PHE A 299 -35.78 0.13 -1.93
N ARG A 300 -35.63 -0.76 -0.94
CA ARG A 300 -34.61 -0.56 0.09
C ARG A 300 -33.23 -0.94 -0.44
N THR A 301 -32.31 0.02 -0.39
CA THR A 301 -30.90 -0.18 -0.75
C THR A 301 -30.00 0.13 0.45
N ARG A 302 -28.78 -0.40 0.43
CA ARG A 302 -27.72 -0.10 1.39
C ARG A 302 -26.38 -0.03 0.67
N ARG A 303 -25.44 0.75 1.18
CA ARG A 303 -24.04 0.63 0.77
C ARG A 303 -23.39 -0.53 1.50
N LEU A 304 -22.71 -1.38 0.75
CA LEU A 304 -21.79 -2.37 1.31
C LEU A 304 -20.36 -1.99 0.97
N VAL A 305 -19.45 -2.30 1.89
CA VAL A 305 -18.00 -2.13 1.80
C VAL A 305 -17.40 -3.41 1.24
N PHE A 306 -16.43 -3.27 0.34
CA PHE A 306 -15.73 -4.37 -0.33
C PHE A 306 -14.27 -4.30 0.07
N ASP A 307 -13.88 -5.11 1.07
CA ASP A 307 -12.53 -5.08 1.62
C ASP A 307 -12.01 -6.51 1.89
N PRO A 308 -11.39 -7.16 0.90
CA PRO A 308 -10.81 -8.50 1.05
C PRO A 308 -9.65 -8.58 2.06
N ALA A 309 -9.08 -7.45 2.51
CA ALA A 309 -8.04 -7.47 3.54
C ALA A 309 -8.61 -7.72 4.96
N LEU A 310 -9.89 -7.44 5.17
CA LEU A 310 -10.57 -7.57 6.47
C LEU A 310 -11.71 -8.60 6.48
N PHE A 311 -12.33 -8.88 5.33
CA PHE A 311 -13.55 -9.68 5.26
C PHE A 311 -13.50 -10.69 4.10
N THR A 312 -14.44 -11.65 4.12
CA THR A 312 -14.65 -12.63 3.03
C THR A 312 -15.97 -12.40 2.28
N THR A 313 -16.71 -11.34 2.63
CA THR A 313 -17.99 -10.97 2.02
C THR A 313 -18.20 -9.45 2.12
N PRO A 314 -19.02 -8.83 1.25
CA PRO A 314 -19.40 -7.44 1.43
C PRO A 314 -20.14 -7.19 2.74
N VAL A 315 -19.67 -6.23 3.52
CA VAL A 315 -20.23 -5.90 4.85
C VAL A 315 -20.84 -4.49 4.87
N THR A 316 -21.65 -4.16 5.88
CA THR A 316 -22.12 -2.77 6.04
C THR A 316 -20.97 -1.88 6.49
N GLN A 317 -21.12 -0.56 6.33
CA GLN A 317 -20.14 0.40 6.86
C GLN A 317 -20.00 0.31 8.38
N GLU A 318 -21.09 0.00 9.10
CA GLU A 318 -21.09 -0.23 10.54
C GLU A 318 -20.24 -1.45 10.93
N THR A 319 -20.44 -2.59 10.25
CA THR A 319 -19.63 -3.79 10.47
C THR A 319 -18.17 -3.56 10.11
N TRP A 320 -17.90 -2.87 8.99
CA TRP A 320 -16.54 -2.51 8.58
C TRP A 320 -15.85 -1.58 9.57
N LYS A 321 -16.54 -0.56 10.08
CA LYS A 321 -16.05 0.33 11.14
C LYS A 321 -15.76 -0.45 12.42
N SER A 322 -16.70 -1.30 12.85
CA SER A 322 -16.58 -2.05 14.11
C SER A 322 -15.38 -3.00 14.12
N ALA A 323 -14.99 -3.58 12.98
CA ALA A 323 -13.83 -4.48 12.89
C ALA A 323 -12.48 -3.78 13.12
N GLN A 324 -12.46 -2.44 13.13
CA GLN A 324 -11.26 -1.62 13.27
C GLN A 324 -11.10 -1.04 14.68
N GLY A 325 -11.92 -1.49 15.64
CA GLY A 325 -11.62 -1.38 17.07
C GLY A 325 -11.78 0.01 17.71
N ASP A 326 -12.13 1.05 16.94
CA ASP A 326 -12.30 2.40 17.46
C ASP A 326 -13.77 2.87 17.43
N PRO A 327 -14.46 2.95 18.58
CA PRO A 327 -15.84 3.45 18.63
C PRO A 327 -15.94 4.94 18.26
N GLY A 328 -14.89 5.73 18.53
CA GLY A 328 -14.80 7.17 18.28
C GLY A 328 -14.45 7.54 16.83
N SER A 329 -14.10 6.55 16.01
CA SER A 329 -13.70 6.79 14.62
C SER A 329 -14.82 7.43 13.78
N THR A 330 -14.43 8.23 12.79
CA THR A 330 -15.37 8.91 11.89
C THR A 330 -15.37 8.25 10.52
N LEU A 331 -16.50 8.34 9.80
CA LEU A 331 -16.60 7.85 8.42
C LEU A 331 -16.80 9.02 7.45
N THR A 332 -15.95 9.09 6.43
CA THR A 332 -16.03 10.08 5.36
C THR A 332 -16.27 9.38 4.03
N ALA A 333 -17.27 9.80 3.26
CA ALA A 333 -17.54 9.26 1.94
C ALA A 333 -16.86 10.11 0.86
N SER A 334 -16.36 9.48 -0.20
CA SER A 334 -15.82 10.18 -1.36
C SER A 334 -16.21 9.50 -2.67
N ASP A 335 -15.95 10.17 -3.80
CA ASP A 335 -16.05 9.54 -5.11
C ASP A 335 -14.91 8.56 -5.38
N ALA A 336 -15.13 7.66 -6.34
CA ALA A 336 -14.15 6.63 -6.68
C ALA A 336 -12.86 7.18 -7.31
N GLU A 337 -12.87 8.40 -7.85
CA GLU A 337 -11.68 9.05 -8.42
C GLU A 337 -10.70 9.55 -7.36
N ILE A 338 -11.15 9.73 -6.11
CA ILE A 338 -10.27 10.16 -5.02
C ILE A 338 -9.31 9.02 -4.68
N PHE A 339 -8.03 9.24 -4.95
CA PHE A 339 -6.92 8.35 -4.61
C PHE A 339 -6.50 8.52 -3.16
N TYR A 340 -6.43 9.76 -2.66
CA TYR A 340 -6.08 10.07 -1.28
C TYR A 340 -6.95 11.24 -0.78
N LEU A 341 -7.63 11.05 0.36
CA LEU A 341 -8.68 11.96 0.84
C LEU A 341 -8.15 13.34 1.21
N TRP A 342 -7.08 13.39 1.99
CA TRP A 342 -6.49 14.66 2.43
C TRP A 342 -5.80 15.34 1.25
N GLY A 343 -6.33 16.49 0.85
CA GLY A 343 -5.91 17.18 -0.37
C GLY A 343 -6.66 16.74 -1.63
N MET A 344 -7.66 15.85 -1.53
CA MET A 344 -8.53 15.42 -2.63
C MET A 344 -7.73 14.97 -3.87
N VAL A 345 -6.66 14.23 -3.65
CA VAL A 345 -5.76 13.77 -4.71
C VAL A 345 -6.46 12.72 -5.56
N THR A 346 -6.27 12.78 -6.87
CA THR A 346 -6.79 11.80 -7.84
C THR A 346 -5.64 11.14 -8.60
N ASP A 347 -5.85 9.92 -9.09
CA ASP A 347 -4.86 9.18 -9.89
C ASP A 347 -5.54 8.58 -11.14
N PRO A 348 -5.97 9.42 -12.09
CA PRO A 348 -6.81 8.97 -13.22
C PRO A 348 -6.11 7.99 -14.16
N SER A 349 -4.77 8.00 -14.21
CA SER A 349 -3.95 7.09 -15.01
C SER A 349 -3.48 5.85 -14.25
N TYR A 350 -3.82 5.72 -12.96
CA TYR A 350 -3.42 4.61 -12.10
C TYR A 350 -1.91 4.46 -11.91
N VAL A 351 -1.12 5.51 -12.19
CA VAL A 351 0.34 5.46 -12.11
C VAL A 351 0.78 5.38 -10.65
N GLU A 352 0.20 6.21 -9.78
CA GLU A 352 0.49 6.18 -8.34
C GLU A 352 -0.03 4.89 -7.72
N THR A 353 -1.20 4.42 -8.16
CA THR A 353 -1.81 3.16 -7.74
C THR A 353 -0.87 1.99 -8.02
N GLN A 354 -0.33 1.88 -9.24
CA GLN A 354 0.58 0.77 -9.57
C GLN A 354 1.92 0.88 -8.84
N ALA A 355 2.45 2.09 -8.61
CA ALA A 355 3.65 2.28 -7.81
C ALA A 355 3.43 1.79 -6.36
N VAL A 356 2.31 2.18 -5.73
CA VAL A 356 1.94 1.73 -4.39
C VAL A 356 1.79 0.21 -4.33
N LEU A 357 1.05 -0.38 -5.27
CA LEU A 357 0.88 -1.85 -5.32
C LEU A 357 2.20 -2.58 -5.55
N ALA A 358 3.11 -2.03 -6.38
CA ALA A 358 4.42 -2.62 -6.60
C ALA A 358 5.28 -2.61 -5.33
N THR A 359 5.30 -1.52 -4.57
CA THR A 359 5.99 -1.46 -3.26
C THR A 359 5.43 -2.49 -2.29
N TYR A 360 4.11 -2.54 -2.08
CA TYR A 360 3.54 -3.44 -1.07
C TYR A 360 3.48 -4.92 -1.50
N ARG A 361 3.58 -5.21 -2.80
CA ARG A 361 3.91 -6.57 -3.29
C ARG A 361 5.28 -7.00 -2.78
N LEU A 362 6.30 -6.14 -2.92
CA LEU A 362 7.65 -6.46 -2.44
C LEU A 362 7.70 -6.57 -0.92
N GLN A 363 6.98 -5.72 -0.19
CA GLN A 363 6.86 -5.84 1.27
C GLN A 363 6.25 -7.17 1.70
N LEU A 364 5.13 -7.58 1.07
CA LEU A 364 4.51 -8.88 1.30
C LEU A 364 5.50 -10.04 1.04
N GLN A 365 6.23 -9.97 -0.07
CA GLN A 365 7.21 -11.00 -0.41
C GLN A 365 8.34 -11.06 0.60
N ASN A 366 8.95 -9.92 0.92
CA ASN A 366 10.07 -9.84 1.85
C ASN A 366 9.70 -10.36 3.26
N ARG A 367 8.52 -9.97 3.76
CA ARG A 367 7.98 -10.53 5.00
C ARG A 367 7.78 -12.03 4.91
N SER A 368 7.20 -12.52 3.82
CA SER A 368 6.90 -13.94 3.65
C SER A 368 8.15 -14.81 3.59
N LEU A 369 9.26 -14.27 3.07
CA LEU A 369 10.57 -14.94 3.09
C LEU A 369 11.17 -15.01 4.50
N THR A 370 10.80 -14.10 5.40
CA THR A 370 11.38 -13.99 6.74
C THR A 370 10.53 -14.69 7.81
N GLN A 371 9.22 -14.48 7.78
CA GLN A 371 8.27 -14.95 8.79
C GLN A 371 7.45 -16.17 8.32
N GLY A 372 7.60 -16.56 7.05
CA GLY A 372 6.68 -17.47 6.37
C GLY A 372 5.47 -16.72 5.77
N PRO A 373 4.76 -17.34 4.82
CA PRO A 373 3.64 -16.70 4.13
C PRO A 373 2.41 -16.57 5.07
N PRO A 374 1.74 -15.41 5.11
CA PRO A 374 0.45 -15.29 5.77
C PRO A 374 -0.64 -16.12 5.06
N PRO A 375 -1.73 -16.52 5.74
CA PRO A 375 -2.07 -16.20 7.13
C PRO A 375 -1.26 -17.01 8.16
N TYR A 376 -0.88 -16.35 9.25
CA TYR A 376 -0.10 -16.92 10.34
C TYR A 376 -0.98 -17.74 11.30
N ALA A 377 -0.59 -19.00 11.53
CA ALA A 377 -1.38 -19.95 12.30
C ALA A 377 -1.51 -19.57 13.79
N HIS A 378 -0.53 -18.86 14.36
CA HIS A 378 -0.56 -18.44 15.76
C HIS A 378 -1.52 -17.28 16.03
N CYS A 379 -2.02 -16.62 14.98
CA CYS A 379 -3.06 -15.61 15.10
C CYS A 379 -4.43 -16.30 15.15
N GLY A 380 -5.11 -16.14 16.29
CA GLY A 380 -6.41 -16.75 16.60
C GLY A 380 -7.60 -15.94 16.12
#